data_AF-A0A1S3ZKY7-F1
#
_entry.id   AF-A0A1S3ZKY7-F1
#
_cell.length_a   1.000
_cell.length_b   1.000
_cell.length_c   1.000
_cell.angle_alpha   90.00
_cell.angle_beta   90.00
_cell.angle_gamma   90.00
#
_symmetry.space_group_name_H-M   'P 1'
#
loop_
_entity.id
_entity.type
_entity.pdbx_description
1 polymer ?
#
loop_
_entity_poly.entity_id
_entity_poly.type
_entity_poly.pdbx_seq_one_letter_code
_entity_poly.pdbx_strand_id
1 'polypeptide(L)'
;MDQLERIIAQDVKFKPLHEALKNVPKEIDKSDWEWLVKEHFLSEKFKETSIKNSINRSKLRMPHRTGSKPIREIIYELAEIQELVQFEPSLTNIEVIERYFGPQNKSHVVGLGCGITTKELKGGSSSKAAILIELNATRKEKESLQTELNATKKAKDSLEKRMDDFESKYDHLISLLVDQPSSAPSTSQQSTS
;
A
#
# COMPACT_ATOMS: atom_id res chain seq x y z
N MET A 1 -3.24 27.48 11.24
CA MET A 1 -4.24 28.41 11.82
C MET A 1 -4.87 29.17 10.67
N ASP A 2 -5.95 28.62 10.12
CA ASP A 2 -6.61 29.16 8.93
C ASP A 2 -7.12 30.58 9.21
N GLN A 3 -6.96 31.48 8.24
CA GLN A 3 -7.46 32.85 8.28
C GLN A 3 -8.93 32.90 8.73
N LEU A 4 -9.72 31.89 8.34
CA LEU A 4 -11.13 31.75 8.66
C LEU A 4 -11.41 31.58 10.16
N GLU A 5 -10.62 30.79 10.88
CA GLU A 5 -10.78 30.61 12.34
C GLU A 5 -10.36 31.86 13.12
N ARG A 6 -9.32 32.56 12.64
CA ARG A 6 -8.94 33.86 13.19
C ARG A 6 -10.04 34.91 12.97
N ILE A 7 -10.65 34.94 11.78
CA ILE A 7 -11.77 35.83 11.45
C ILE A 7 -12.99 35.50 12.32
N ILE A 8 -13.41 34.24 12.44
CA ILE A 8 -14.59 33.90 13.25
C ILE A 8 -14.35 34.19 14.76
N ALA A 9 -13.14 33.92 15.27
CA ALA A 9 -12.81 34.16 16.67
C ALA A 9 -12.63 35.66 17.02
N GLN A 10 -12.11 36.49 16.11
CA GLN A 10 -11.94 37.93 16.32
C GLN A 10 -13.15 38.77 15.88
N ASP A 11 -13.86 38.39 14.82
CA ASP A 11 -14.85 39.25 14.18
C ASP A 11 -16.30 38.98 14.57
N VAL A 12 -16.64 37.77 15.03
CA VAL A 12 -18.04 37.44 15.33
C VAL A 12 -18.32 37.44 16.83
N LYS A 13 -17.33 37.08 17.64
CA LYS A 13 -17.57 36.74 19.04
C LYS A 13 -17.90 37.94 19.95
N PHE A 14 -17.56 39.17 19.53
CA PHE A 14 -17.76 40.39 20.35
C PHE A 14 -18.06 41.67 19.55
N LYS A 15 -18.27 41.60 18.24
CA LYS A 15 -18.49 42.80 17.42
C LYS A 15 -19.97 43.07 17.20
N PRO A 16 -20.39 44.35 17.18
CA PRO A 16 -21.76 44.71 16.83
C PRO A 16 -22.10 44.26 15.40
N LEU A 17 -23.36 43.90 15.15
CA LEU A 17 -23.86 43.30 13.89
C LEU A 17 -23.31 43.96 12.61
N HIS A 18 -23.22 45.29 12.60
CA HIS A 18 -22.77 46.06 11.44
C HIS A 18 -21.29 45.83 11.08
N GLU A 19 -20.44 45.49 12.05
CA GLU A 19 -19.02 45.25 11.83
C GLU A 19 -18.76 43.82 11.33
N ALA A 20 -19.52 42.84 11.85
CA ALA A 20 -19.46 41.45 11.39
C ALA A 20 -19.91 41.30 9.91
N LEU A 21 -20.88 42.10 9.47
CA LEU A 21 -21.34 42.12 8.09
C LEU A 21 -20.35 42.78 7.11
N LYS A 22 -19.37 43.55 7.59
CA LYS A 22 -18.39 44.25 6.75
C LYS A 22 -17.24 43.34 6.31
N ASN A 23 -16.92 42.31 7.09
CA ASN A 23 -15.78 41.43 6.89
C ASN A 23 -16.21 40.13 6.19
N VAL A 24 -16.67 40.23 4.94
CA VAL A 24 -17.04 39.05 4.14
C VAL A 24 -15.78 38.35 3.63
N PRO A 25 -15.58 37.05 3.92
CA PRO A 25 -14.46 36.30 3.37
C PRO A 25 -14.52 36.20 1.84
N LYS A 26 -13.37 36.25 1.16
CA LYS A 26 -13.27 36.33 -0.31
C LYS A 26 -13.92 35.15 -1.06
N GLU A 27 -14.09 34.01 -0.38
CA GLU A 27 -14.58 32.76 -0.95
C GLU A 27 -16.05 32.48 -0.62
N ILE A 28 -16.70 33.35 0.17
CA ILE A 28 -18.06 33.14 0.67
C ILE A 28 -18.99 34.14 0.00
N ASP A 29 -20.14 33.67 -0.49
CA ASP A 29 -21.17 34.55 -1.03
C ASP A 29 -21.67 35.52 0.05
N LYS A 30 -21.92 36.76 -0.34
CA LYS A 30 -22.33 37.80 0.59
C LYS A 30 -23.66 37.46 1.27
N SER A 31 -24.58 36.81 0.56
CA SER A 31 -25.89 36.41 1.07
C SER A 31 -25.76 35.30 2.12
N ASP A 32 -24.91 34.31 1.84
CA ASP A 32 -24.62 33.21 2.76
C ASP A 32 -23.96 33.73 4.05
N TRP A 33 -23.02 34.67 3.92
CA TRP A 33 -22.41 35.32 5.07
C TRP A 33 -23.42 36.12 5.90
N GLU A 34 -24.29 36.89 5.25
CA GLU A 34 -25.35 37.65 5.93
C GLU A 34 -26.30 36.75 6.69
N TRP A 35 -26.75 35.64 6.08
CA TRP A 35 -27.61 34.66 6.72
C TRP A 35 -26.92 34.02 7.93
N LEU A 36 -25.66 33.61 7.77
CA LEU A 36 -24.90 32.96 8.84
C LEU A 36 -24.67 33.89 10.04
N VAL A 37 -24.40 35.18 9.81
CA VAL A 37 -24.28 36.18 10.87
C VAL A 37 -25.63 36.45 11.54
N LYS A 38 -26.69 36.71 10.76
CA LYS A 38 -28.02 37.11 11.27
C LYS A 38 -28.76 35.97 11.95
N GLU A 39 -28.79 34.79 11.34
CA GLU A 39 -29.63 33.67 11.75
C GLU A 39 -28.90 32.69 12.68
N HIS A 40 -27.59 32.46 12.48
CA HIS A 40 -26.84 31.50 13.29
C HIS A 40 -26.11 32.16 14.45
N PHE A 41 -25.15 33.04 14.17
CA PHE A 41 -24.26 33.60 15.18
C PHE A 41 -24.94 34.59 16.13
N LEU A 42 -25.98 35.30 15.67
CA LEU A 42 -26.76 36.18 16.53
C LEU A 42 -27.92 35.49 17.25
N SER A 43 -28.19 34.22 16.96
CA SER A 43 -29.23 33.46 17.66
C SER A 43 -28.95 33.35 19.16
N GLU A 44 -30.01 33.45 19.96
CA GLU A 44 -29.97 33.29 21.42
C GLU A 44 -29.29 31.97 21.81
N LYS A 45 -29.70 30.87 21.14
CA LYS A 45 -29.17 29.52 21.35
C LYS A 45 -27.67 29.45 21.15
N PHE A 46 -27.13 30.06 20.09
CA PHE A 46 -25.70 30.08 19.83
C PHE A 46 -24.94 30.89 20.87
N LYS A 47 -25.44 32.10 21.20
CA LYS A 47 -24.84 32.97 22.23
C LYS A 47 -24.76 32.28 23.58
N GLU A 48 -25.87 31.71 24.05
CA GLU A 48 -25.91 30.96 25.31
C GLU A 48 -24.92 29.79 25.32
N THR A 49 -24.91 29.00 24.24
CA THR A 49 -24.02 27.84 24.11
C THR A 49 -22.56 28.27 24.11
N SER A 50 -22.23 29.36 23.39
CA SER A 50 -20.89 29.94 23.34
C SER A 50 -20.41 30.41 24.71
N ILE A 51 -21.27 31.11 25.48
CA ILE A 51 -20.98 31.54 26.85
C ILE A 51 -20.76 30.33 27.77
N LYS A 52 -21.69 29.35 27.75
CA LYS A 52 -21.59 28.11 28.53
C LYS A 52 -20.28 27.37 28.21
N ASN A 53 -19.93 27.23 26.93
CA ASN A 53 -18.69 26.59 26.50
C ASN A 53 -17.44 27.35 26.96
N SER A 54 -17.46 28.69 26.93
CA SER A 54 -16.36 29.52 27.41
C SER A 54 -16.15 29.35 28.92
N ILE A 55 -17.22 29.37 29.71
CA ILE A 55 -17.18 29.15 31.17
C ILE A 55 -16.71 27.73 31.49
N ASN A 56 -17.19 26.72 30.75
CA ASN A 56 -16.75 25.35 30.94
C ASN A 56 -15.26 25.19 30.62
N ARG A 57 -14.77 25.86 29.57
CA ARG A 57 -13.34 25.89 29.24
C ARG A 57 -12.50 26.55 30.33
N SER A 58 -12.97 27.65 30.92
CA SER A 58 -12.23 28.33 32.00
C SER A 58 -12.19 27.52 33.30
N LYS A 59 -13.11 26.56 33.50
CA LYS A 59 -13.14 25.65 34.65
C LYS A 59 -12.22 24.44 34.49
N LEU A 60 -11.65 24.20 33.31
CA LEU A 60 -10.73 23.09 33.07
C LEU A 60 -9.41 23.34 33.82
N ARG A 61 -9.14 22.55 34.86
CA ARG A 61 -7.89 22.59 35.63
C ARG A 61 -6.71 21.91 34.93
N MET A 62 -6.99 21.00 34.00
CA MET A 62 -5.97 20.29 33.25
C MET A 62 -5.66 21.07 31.97
N PRO A 63 -4.43 21.57 31.77
CA PRO A 63 -3.99 22.02 30.46
C PRO A 63 -4.13 20.84 29.51
N HIS A 64 -4.89 20.98 28.42
CA HIS A 64 -4.95 19.95 27.38
C HIS A 64 -3.62 19.91 26.61
N ARG A 65 -2.60 19.31 27.23
CA ARG A 65 -1.50 18.65 26.53
C ARG A 65 -1.83 17.17 26.26
N THR A 66 -2.90 16.66 26.87
CA THR A 66 -3.43 15.32 26.64
C THR A 66 -4.80 15.46 25.99
N GLY A 67 -4.83 15.11 24.71
CA GLY A 67 -5.96 15.06 23.80
C GLY A 67 -5.40 14.67 22.44
N SER A 68 -6.15 13.94 21.63
CA SER A 68 -5.71 13.66 20.26
C SER A 68 -5.50 15.01 19.57
N LYS A 69 -4.30 15.24 19.03
CA LYS A 69 -4.07 16.37 18.14
C LYS A 69 -5.18 16.35 17.07
N PRO A 70 -5.74 17.51 16.67
CA PRO A 70 -6.71 17.53 15.59
C PRO A 70 -6.09 16.87 14.35
N ILE A 71 -6.87 16.02 13.66
CA ILE A 71 -6.40 15.21 12.52
C ILE A 71 -5.62 16.04 11.49
N ARG A 72 -6.06 17.28 11.26
CA ARG A 72 -5.38 18.24 10.39
C ARG A 72 -3.93 18.52 10.80
N GLU A 73 -3.69 18.77 12.08
CA GLU A 73 -2.36 19.06 12.61
C GLU A 73 -1.46 17.83 12.46
N ILE A 74 -2.01 16.63 12.71
CA ILE A 74 -1.30 15.36 12.47
C ILE A 74 -0.92 15.21 10.99
N ILE A 75 -1.83 15.54 10.05
CA ILE A 75 -1.54 15.47 8.61
C ILE A 75 -0.39 16.40 8.22
N TYR A 76 -0.38 17.63 8.72
CA TYR A 76 0.69 18.58 8.40
C TYR A 76 2.03 18.13 8.98
N GLU A 77 2.07 17.71 10.25
CA GLU A 77 3.28 17.20 10.87
C GLU A 77 3.83 15.99 10.12
N LEU A 78 2.96 15.08 9.67
CA LEU A 78 3.37 13.91 8.87
C LEU A 78 3.90 14.28 7.50
N ALA A 79 3.29 15.24 6.81
CA ALA A 79 3.76 15.69 5.50
C ALA A 79 5.18 16.26 5.59
N GLU A 80 5.45 17.06 6.62
CA GLU A 80 6.75 17.67 6.86
C GLU A 80 7.81 16.63 7.26
N ILE A 81 7.45 15.67 8.11
CA ILE A 81 8.33 14.53 8.45
C ILE A 81 8.62 13.67 7.20
N GLN A 82 7.62 13.42 6.36
CA GLN A 82 7.79 12.65 5.13
C GLN A 82 8.71 13.36 4.13
N GLU A 83 8.62 14.69 4.02
CA GLU A 83 9.51 15.51 3.21
C GLU A 83 10.95 15.43 3.70
N LEU A 84 11.18 15.50 5.02
CA LEU A 84 12.50 15.33 5.62
C LEU A 84 13.10 13.94 5.34
N VAL A 85 12.31 12.87 5.44
CA VAL A 85 12.74 11.50 5.12
C VAL A 85 13.08 11.35 3.64
N GLN A 86 12.34 12.01 2.75
CA GLN A 86 12.65 12.02 1.31
C GLN A 86 13.93 12.78 0.98
N PHE A 87 14.16 13.91 1.66
CA PHE A 87 15.33 14.77 1.44
C PHE A 87 16.62 14.15 2.01
N GLU A 88 16.57 13.54 3.19
CA GLU A 88 17.70 12.88 3.85
C GLU A 88 17.37 11.42 4.20
N PRO A 89 17.38 10.49 3.23
CA PRO A 89 16.99 9.10 3.44
C PRO A 89 17.97 8.29 4.31
N SER A 90 19.17 8.83 4.58
CA SER A 90 20.15 8.23 5.48
C SER A 90 19.84 8.47 6.96
N LEU A 91 18.93 9.40 7.29
CA LEU A 91 18.57 9.66 8.67
C LEU A 91 17.85 8.46 9.27
N THR A 92 18.22 8.14 10.51
CA THR A 92 17.46 7.20 11.30
C THR A 92 16.14 7.82 11.75
N ASN A 93 15.11 6.99 11.98
CA ASN A 93 13.80 7.47 12.41
C ASN A 93 13.86 8.35 13.67
N ILE A 94 14.81 8.08 14.59
CA ILE A 94 14.97 8.88 15.80
C ILE A 94 15.55 10.27 15.52
N GLU A 95 16.52 10.40 14.60
CA GLU A 95 17.10 11.69 14.23
C GLU A 95 16.08 12.58 13.52
N VAL A 96 15.24 12.01 12.65
CA VAL A 96 14.14 12.74 12.00
C VAL A 96 13.17 13.30 13.05
N ILE A 97 12.79 12.46 14.02
CA ILE A 97 11.88 12.86 15.11
C ILE A 97 12.53 13.94 15.98
N GLU A 98 13.81 13.82 16.33
CA GLU A 98 14.51 14.81 17.14
C GLU A 98 14.72 16.16 16.42
N ARG A 99 14.91 16.16 15.10
CA ARG A 99 14.93 17.42 14.33
C ARG A 99 13.58 18.13 14.35
N TYR A 100 12.48 17.38 14.34
CA TYR A 100 11.13 17.94 14.30
C TYR A 100 10.59 18.36 15.67
N PHE A 101 10.65 17.46 16.64
CA PHE A 101 10.07 17.63 17.98
C PHE A 101 11.08 18.11 19.03
N GLY A 102 12.36 18.17 18.68
CA GLY A 102 13.45 18.39 19.62
C GLY A 102 13.88 17.11 20.35
N PRO A 103 14.92 17.22 21.20
CA PRO A 103 15.50 16.08 21.91
C PRO A 103 14.45 15.29 22.70
N GLN A 104 14.37 13.98 22.47
CA GLN A 104 13.36 13.15 23.14
C GLN A 104 13.82 12.79 24.56
N ASN A 105 12.99 13.09 25.55
CA ASN A 105 13.24 12.78 26.95
C ASN A 105 12.75 11.35 27.32
N LYS A 106 13.65 10.55 27.89
CA LYS A 106 13.51 9.10 28.18
C LYS A 106 12.37 8.71 29.15
N SER A 107 11.70 9.69 29.77
CA SER A 107 10.66 9.45 30.77
C SER A 107 9.29 9.13 30.17
N HIS A 108 9.07 9.41 28.88
CA HIS A 108 7.77 9.19 28.23
C HIS A 108 7.95 8.97 26.72
N VAL A 109 7.00 8.24 26.12
CA VAL A 109 6.95 7.97 24.68
C VAL A 109 5.98 8.94 24.02
N VAL A 110 6.43 9.63 22.96
CA VAL A 110 5.58 10.48 22.12
C VAL A 110 5.02 9.62 20.99
N GLY A 111 3.70 9.40 20.98
CA GLY A 111 3.01 8.73 19.87
C GLY A 111 2.28 9.74 19.00
N LEU A 112 2.56 9.75 17.68
CA LEU A 112 1.82 10.60 16.71
C LEU A 112 0.36 10.18 16.50
N GLY A 113 -0.02 8.97 16.93
CA GLY A 113 -1.37 8.45 16.76
C GLY A 113 -1.73 8.02 15.34
N CYS A 114 -0.80 8.09 14.38
CA CYS A 114 -0.96 7.60 13.01
C CYS A 114 -0.35 6.20 12.81
N GLY A 115 -0.71 5.27 13.69
CA GLY A 115 -0.41 3.86 13.44
C GLY A 115 -1.11 3.35 12.18
N ILE A 116 -0.56 2.30 11.57
CA ILE A 116 -1.12 1.71 10.35
C ILE A 116 -2.60 1.38 10.56
N THR A 117 -3.44 1.86 9.66
CA THR A 117 -4.89 1.64 9.81
C THR A 117 -5.24 0.25 9.28
N THR A 118 -6.24 -0.41 9.86
CA THR A 118 -6.73 -1.72 9.37
C THR A 118 -7.09 -1.69 7.87
N LYS A 119 -7.48 -0.54 7.33
CA LYS A 119 -7.73 -0.32 5.89
C LYS A 119 -6.47 -0.45 5.03
N GLU A 120 -5.33 0.01 5.53
CA GLU A 120 -4.04 -0.06 4.85
C GLU A 120 -3.48 -1.49 4.88
N LEU A 121 -3.65 -2.18 6.01
CA LEU A 121 -3.31 -3.61 6.12
C LEU A 121 -4.19 -4.50 5.24
N LYS A 122 -5.46 -4.12 5.02
CA LYS A 122 -6.42 -4.93 4.28
C LYS A 122 -6.29 -4.81 2.75
N GLY A 123 -5.37 -3.98 2.28
CA GLY A 123 -5.23 -3.64 0.86
C GLY A 123 -6.42 -2.79 0.39
N GLY A 124 -6.16 -1.75 -0.39
CA GLY A 124 -7.23 -0.95 -0.98
C GLY A 124 -8.22 -1.86 -1.72
N SER A 125 -9.53 -1.59 -1.59
CA SER A 125 -10.52 -2.33 -2.36
C SER A 125 -10.29 -2.05 -3.84
N SER A 126 -9.65 -2.98 -4.55
CA SER A 126 -9.54 -2.92 -6.00
C SER A 126 -10.95 -2.75 -6.58
N SER A 127 -11.08 -1.87 -7.57
CA SER A 127 -12.38 -1.65 -8.20
C SER A 127 -12.88 -2.97 -8.81
N LYS A 128 -14.19 -3.23 -8.76
CA LYS A 128 -14.80 -4.44 -9.34
C LYS A 128 -14.38 -4.66 -10.81
N ALA A 129 -14.14 -3.58 -11.56
CA ALA A 129 -13.67 -3.63 -12.94
C ALA A 129 -12.21 -4.13 -13.05
N ALA A 130 -11.31 -3.65 -12.19
CA ALA A 130 -9.91 -4.10 -12.18
C ALA A 130 -9.80 -5.60 -11.85
N ILE A 131 -10.58 -6.07 -10.87
CA ILE A 131 -10.63 -7.50 -10.53
C ILE A 131 -11.10 -8.35 -11.72
N LEU A 132 -12.10 -7.89 -12.47
CA LEU A 132 -12.61 -8.63 -13.64
C LEU A 132 -11.58 -8.72 -14.78
N ILE A 133 -10.81 -7.67 -15.01
CA ILE A 133 -9.74 -7.66 -16.02
C ILE A 133 -8.67 -8.69 -15.64
N GLU A 134 -8.23 -8.69 -14.39
CA GLU A 134 -7.23 -9.62 -13.87
C GLU A 134 -7.73 -11.08 -13.91
N LEU A 135 -8.99 -11.32 -13.58
CA LEU A 135 -9.62 -12.65 -13.62
C LEU A 135 -9.70 -13.18 -15.07
N ASN A 136 -10.02 -12.33 -16.04
CA ASN A 136 -10.04 -12.73 -17.45
C ASN A 136 -8.65 -13.01 -17.99
N ALA A 137 -7.64 -12.23 -17.60
CA ALA A 137 -6.25 -12.45 -17.98
C ALA A 137 -5.72 -13.79 -17.44
N THR A 138 -5.93 -14.05 -16.15
CA THR A 138 -5.52 -15.31 -15.50
C THR A 138 -6.24 -16.54 -16.07
N ARG A 139 -7.52 -16.41 -16.45
CA ARG A 139 -8.24 -17.50 -17.13
C ARG A 139 -7.60 -17.84 -18.48
N LYS A 140 -7.27 -16.82 -19.28
CA LYS A 140 -6.65 -17.00 -20.60
C LYS A 140 -5.26 -17.64 -20.50
N GLU A 141 -4.46 -17.24 -19.51
CA GLU A 141 -3.16 -17.84 -19.25
C GLU A 141 -3.28 -19.33 -18.86
N LYS A 142 -4.23 -19.66 -17.97
CA LYS A 142 -4.48 -21.05 -17.57
C LYS A 142 -4.89 -21.93 -18.75
N GLU A 143 -5.74 -21.43 -19.64
CA GLU A 143 -6.12 -22.13 -20.88
C GLU A 143 -4.92 -22.36 -21.78
N SER A 144 -4.04 -21.35 -21.95
CA SER A 144 -2.79 -21.48 -22.71
C SER A 144 -1.89 -22.57 -22.12
N LEU A 145 -1.60 -22.52 -20.82
CA LEU A 145 -0.76 -23.50 -20.14
C LEU A 145 -1.33 -24.93 -20.24
N GLN A 146 -2.65 -25.08 -20.19
CA GLN A 146 -3.31 -26.38 -20.36
C GLN A 146 -3.01 -26.98 -21.75
N THR A 147 -3.02 -26.15 -22.81
CA THR A 147 -2.72 -26.63 -24.17
C THR A 147 -1.26 -27.04 -24.32
N GLU A 148 -0.33 -26.28 -23.75
CA GLU A 148 1.09 -26.58 -23.77
C GLU A 148 1.43 -27.85 -22.99
N LEU A 149 0.78 -28.08 -21.84
CA LEU A 149 0.92 -29.31 -21.05
C LEU A 149 0.46 -30.53 -21.85
N ASN A 150 -0.66 -30.44 -22.55
CA ASN A 150 -1.14 -31.53 -23.39
C ASN A 150 -0.20 -31.83 -24.57
N ALA A 151 0.37 -30.79 -25.19
CA ALA A 151 1.34 -30.94 -26.27
C ALA A 151 2.64 -31.59 -25.80
N THR A 152 3.19 -31.13 -24.67
CA THR A 152 4.41 -31.69 -24.06
C THR A 152 4.23 -33.13 -23.60
N LYS A 153 3.06 -33.46 -23.04
CA LYS A 153 2.71 -34.85 -22.69
C LYS A 153 2.71 -35.75 -23.92
N LYS A 154 2.08 -35.33 -25.02
CA LYS A 154 2.08 -36.10 -26.27
C LYS A 154 3.49 -36.30 -26.85
N ALA A 155 4.34 -35.27 -26.76
CA ALA A 155 5.74 -35.37 -27.19
C ALA A 155 6.54 -36.36 -26.33
N LYS A 156 6.31 -36.36 -25.01
CA LYS A 156 6.91 -37.33 -24.09
C LYS A 156 6.48 -38.76 -24.44
N ASP A 157 5.19 -39.02 -24.60
CA ASP A 157 4.69 -40.36 -24.95
C ASP A 157 5.28 -40.85 -26.29
N SER A 158 5.46 -39.94 -27.26
CA SER A 158 6.12 -40.28 -28.53
C SER A 158 7.62 -40.58 -28.38
N LEU A 159 8.30 -39.92 -27.44
CA LEU A 159 9.72 -40.16 -27.18
C LEU A 159 9.93 -41.48 -26.44
N GLU A 160 9.05 -41.79 -25.49
CA GLU A 160 9.04 -43.06 -24.76
C GLU A 160 8.92 -44.24 -25.73
N LYS A 161 7.95 -44.20 -26.65
CA LYS A 161 7.82 -45.22 -27.70
C LYS A 161 9.07 -45.36 -28.59
N ARG A 162 9.78 -44.26 -28.86
CA ARG A 162 11.04 -44.31 -29.63
C ARG A 162 12.16 -44.96 -28.83
N MET A 163 12.19 -44.77 -27.52
CA MET A 163 13.17 -45.38 -26.63
C MET A 163 12.99 -46.89 -26.59
N ASP A 164 11.74 -47.36 -26.47
CA ASP A 164 11.41 -48.79 -26.50
C ASP A 164 11.83 -49.46 -27.83
N ASP A 165 11.65 -48.76 -28.96
CA ASP A 165 12.08 -49.23 -30.29
C ASP A 165 13.61 -49.32 -30.39
N PHE A 166 14.35 -48.38 -29.80
CA PHE A 166 15.80 -48.45 -29.73
C PHE A 166 16.29 -49.58 -28.84
N GLU A 167 15.66 -49.79 -27.68
CA GLU A 167 15.98 -50.87 -26.75
C GLU A 167 15.76 -52.24 -27.43
N SER A 168 14.63 -52.41 -28.11
CA SER A 168 14.33 -53.62 -28.90
C SER A 168 15.37 -53.89 -30.00
N LYS A 169 15.86 -52.84 -30.68
CA LYS A 169 16.92 -52.96 -31.71
C LYS A 169 18.27 -53.31 -31.10
N TYR A 170 18.58 -52.76 -29.92
CA TYR A 170 19.80 -53.06 -29.20
C TYR A 170 19.84 -54.53 -28.77
N ASP A 171 18.76 -55.03 -28.18
CA ASP A 171 18.64 -56.43 -27.78
C ASP A 171 18.81 -57.39 -28.97
N HIS A 172 18.20 -57.05 -30.12
CA HIS A 172 18.35 -57.83 -31.34
C HIS A 172 19.80 -57.91 -31.84
N LEU A 173 20.54 -56.79 -31.80
CA LEU A 173 21.96 -56.77 -32.16
C LEU A 173 22.81 -57.60 -31.20
N ILE A 174 22.53 -57.53 -29.90
CA ILE A 174 23.22 -58.35 -28.90
C ILE A 174 23.02 -59.84 -29.19
N SER A 175 21.79 -60.27 -29.49
CA SER A 175 21.53 -61.67 -29.89
C SER A 175 22.32 -62.08 -31.13
N LEU A 176 22.35 -61.24 -32.17
CA LEU A 176 23.07 -61.54 -33.42
C LEU A 176 24.59 -61.66 -33.21
N LEU A 177 25.16 -60.91 -32.27
CA LEU A 177 26.58 -60.94 -31.95
C LEU A 177 26.96 -62.17 -31.11
N VAL A 178 26.07 -62.58 -30.20
CA VAL A 178 26.26 -63.78 -29.35
C VAL A 178 26.16 -65.07 -30.16
N ASP A 179 25.34 -65.09 -31.21
CA ASP A 179 25.15 -66.26 -32.09
C ASP A 179 26.20 -66.40 -33.21
N GLN A 180 27.24 -65.55 -33.28
CA GLN A 180 28.34 -65.75 -34.25
C GLN A 180 29.26 -66.91 -33.82
N PRO A 181 29.30 -68.06 -34.53
CA PRO A 181 30.32 -69.07 -34.26
C PRO A 181 31.69 -68.54 -34.69
N SER A 182 32.62 -68.54 -33.72
CA SER A 182 34.05 -68.29 -33.94
C SER A 182 34.59 -69.20 -35.05
N SER A 183 34.70 -68.67 -36.27
CA SER A 183 35.50 -69.26 -37.34
C SER A 183 36.78 -68.45 -37.46
N ALA A 184 37.81 -68.88 -36.72
CA ALA A 184 39.16 -68.35 -36.86
C ALA A 184 39.76 -68.79 -38.23
N PRO A 185 40.54 -67.94 -38.93
CA PRO A 185 41.29 -68.36 -40.10
C PRO A 185 42.51 -69.22 -39.70
N SER A 186 42.79 -70.24 -40.52
CA SER A 186 43.82 -71.26 -40.34
C SER A 186 45.26 -70.71 -40.19
N THR A 187 46.08 -71.44 -39.43
CA THR A 187 47.54 -71.50 -39.64
C THR A 187 48.01 -72.93 -39.36
N SER A 188 48.11 -73.74 -40.42
CA SER A 188 48.90 -74.97 -40.39
C SER A 188 50.34 -74.64 -40.76
N GLN A 189 51.24 -74.81 -39.80
CA GLN A 189 52.66 -74.95 -40.06
C GLN A 189 52.91 -76.33 -40.67
N GLN A 190 53.67 -76.41 -41.76
CA GLN A 190 54.42 -77.63 -42.08
C GLN A 190 55.77 -77.27 -42.70
N SER A 191 56.81 -77.56 -41.92
CA SER A 191 58.22 -77.41 -42.27
C SER A 191 58.74 -78.62 -43.05
N THR A 192 59.50 -78.34 -44.11
CA THR A 192 60.70 -79.03 -44.65
C THR A 192 60.91 -80.54 -44.39
N SER A 193 61.00 -81.32 -45.48
CA SER A 193 62.25 -81.91 -46.02
C SER A 193 62.00 -82.49 -47.41
#